data_AF-A0A534BK56-F1
#
_entry.id   AF-A0A534BK56-F1
#
_cell.length_a   1.000
_cell.length_b   1.000
_cell.length_c   1.000
_cell.angle_alpha   90.00
_cell.angle_beta   90.00
_cell.angle_gamma   90.00
#
_symmetry.space_group_name_H-M   'P 1'
#
loop_
_entity.id
_entity.type
_entity.pdbx_description
1 polymer ?
#
loop_
_entity_poly.entity_id
_entity_poly.type
_entity_poly.pdbx_seq_one_letter_code
_entity_poly.pdbx_strand_id
1 'polypeptide(L)' 'MRYLASRLQRDLRKKMVLLAGPRQCGKTTLAKSFLDDRGEYLNWDITRDRKIIRELAWPKDA' A
#
# COMPACT_ATOMS: atom_id res chain seq x y z
N MET A 1 -3.63 14.79 -0.09
CA MET A 1 -3.62 13.39 0.39
C MET A 1 -4.13 13.18 1.82
N ARG A 2 -3.89 14.09 2.78
CA ARG A 2 -4.29 13.89 4.19
C ARG A 2 -5.78 13.55 4.39
N TYR A 3 -6.69 14.09 3.58
CA TYR A 3 -8.13 13.78 3.66
C TYR A 3 -8.49 12.34 3.26
N LEU A 4 -7.64 11.65 2.49
CA LEU A 4 -7.84 10.23 2.16
C LEU A 4 -7.41 9.31 3.28
N ALA A 5 -6.64 9.81 4.25
CA ALA A 5 -5.95 8.96 5.20
C ALA A 5 -6.93 8.11 6.04
N SER A 6 -7.98 8.74 6.55
CA SER A 6 -9.03 8.06 7.33
C SER A 6 -9.80 7.01 6.52
N ARG A 7 -10.05 7.29 5.23
CA ARG A 7 -10.73 6.36 4.33
C ARG A 7 -9.84 5.16 4.01
N LEU A 8 -8.56 5.41 3.72
CA LEU A 8 -7.57 4.38 3.46
C LEU A 8 -7.39 3.46 4.67
N GLN A 9 -7.24 4.03 5.87
CA GLN A 9 -7.08 3.25 7.09
C GLN A 9 -8.29 2.34 7.38
N ARG A 10 -9.51 2.81 7.11
CA ARG A 10 -10.72 1.99 7.25
C ARG A 10 -10.78 0.87 6.22
N ASP A 11 -10.43 1.17 4.98
CA ASP A 11 -10.49 0.20 3.87
C ASP A 11 -9.40 -0.88 3.99
N LEU A 12 -8.19 -0.50 4.42
CA LEU A 12 -7.07 -1.43 4.65
C LEU A 12 -7.38 -2.52 5.69
N ARG A 13 -8.31 -2.26 6.64
CA ARG A 13 -8.78 -3.30 7.60
C ARG A 13 -9.62 -4.40 6.97
N LYS A 14 -10.08 -4.23 5.73
CA LYS A 14 -11.04 -5.13 5.07
C LYS A 14 -10.55 -5.65 3.73
N LYS A 15 -9.68 -4.90 3.05
CA LYS A 15 -9.26 -5.17 1.68
C LYS A 15 -7.92 -4.53 1.37
N MET A 16 -7.25 -5.07 0.36
CA MET A 16 -6.13 -4.39 -0.29
C MET A 16 -6.60 -3.08 -0.95
N VAL A 17 -5.75 -2.06 -0.93
CA VAL A 17 -6.01 -0.76 -1.59
C VAL A 17 -4.86 -0.39 -2.50
N LEU A 18 -5.16 -0.08 -3.77
CA LEU A 18 -4.21 0.47 -4.73
C LEU A 18 -4.27 2.00 -4.72
N LEU A 19 -3.16 2.66 -4.37
CA LEU A 19 -3.07 4.13 -4.32
C LEU A 19 -2.42 4.68 -5.60
N ALA A 20 -3.24 5.17 -6.53
CA ALA A 20 -2.80 5.78 -7.79
C ALA A 20 -2.87 7.32 -7.76
N GLY A 21 -2.13 7.99 -8.65
CA GLY A 21 -2.18 9.44 -8.85
C GLY A 21 -0.88 10.06 -9.39
N PRO A 22 -0.87 11.38 -9.72
CA PRO A 22 0.26 12.06 -10.36
C PRO A 22 1.59 11.91 -9.63
N ARG A 23 2.73 11.93 -10.34
CA ARG A 23 4.06 11.92 -9.68
C ARG A 23 4.16 13.09 -8.67
N GLN A 24 4.91 12.88 -7.59
CA GLN A 24 5.17 13.86 -6.52
C GLN A 24 3.97 14.32 -5.65
N CYS A 25 2.75 13.77 -5.80
CA CYS A 25 1.62 14.12 -4.91
C CYS A 25 1.64 13.48 -3.51
N GLY A 26 2.76 12.85 -3.11
CA GLY A 26 2.93 12.28 -1.76
C GLY A 26 2.36 10.88 -1.52
N LYS A 27 2.07 10.11 -2.58
CA LYS A 27 1.53 8.73 -2.47
C LYS A 27 2.42 7.80 -1.64
N THR A 28 3.72 7.77 -1.96
CA THR A 28 4.70 6.93 -1.27
C THR A 28 4.78 7.30 0.21
N THR A 29 4.78 8.59 0.53
CA THR A 29 4.78 9.09 1.91
C THR A 29 3.54 8.62 2.66
N LEU A 30 2.36 8.75 2.05
CA LEU A 30 1.10 8.33 2.66
C LEU A 30 1.03 6.80 2.85
N ALA A 31 1.43 6.02 1.84
CA ALA A 31 1.46 4.55 1.93
C ALA A 31 2.40 4.09 3.06
N LYS A 32 3.59 4.69 3.15
CA LYS A 32 4.55 4.38 4.21
C LYS A 32 4.06 4.78 5.60
N SER A 33 3.28 5.86 5.73
CA SER A 33 2.70 6.25 7.03
C SER A 33 1.66 5.27 7.59
N PHE A 34 1.19 4.31 6.77
CA PHE A 34 0.27 3.25 7.20
C PHE A 34 0.96 1.92 7.51
N LEU A 35 2.26 1.79 7.23
CA LEU A 35 2.99 0.58 7.57
C LEU A 35 3.13 0.51 9.09
N ASP A 36 2.61 -0.57 9.66
CA ASP A 36 3.00 -1.05 10.98
C ASP A 36 4.01 -2.19 10.83
N ASP A 37 4.42 -2.82 11.93
CA ASP A 37 5.37 -3.93 11.92
C ASP A 37 4.88 -5.16 11.14
N ARG A 38 3.59 -5.19 10.77
CA ARG A 38 2.91 -6.29 10.07
C ARG A 38 2.64 -5.96 8.59
N GLY A 39 2.77 -4.70 8.19
CA GLY A 39 2.49 -4.23 6.85
C GLY A 39 3.70 -4.33 5.92
N GLU A 40 3.47 -4.71 4.66
CA GLU A 40 4.49 -4.70 3.62
C GLU A 40 4.19 -3.61 2.59
N TYR A 41 5.22 -2.86 2.20
CA TYR A 41 5.13 -1.90 1.10
C TYR A 41 5.64 -2.50 -0.20
N LEU A 42 4.77 -2.57 -1.20
CA LEU A 42 5.08 -3.10 -2.52
C LEU A 42 4.96 -2.00 -3.57
N ASN A 43 6.02 -1.77 -4.33
CA ASN A 43 6.08 -0.80 -5.40
C ASN A 43 5.88 -1.46 -6.77
N TRP A 44 4.83 -1.07 -7.49
CA TRP A 44 4.54 -1.60 -8.82
C TRP A 44 5.64 -1.33 -9.87
N ASP A 45 6.52 -0.35 -9.68
CA ASP A 45 7.63 -0.12 -10.62
C ASP A 45 8.78 -1.13 -10.41
N ILE A 46 8.85 -1.81 -9.27
CA ILE A 46 9.90 -2.78 -8.93
C ILE A 46 9.47 -4.18 -9.41
N THR A 47 10.31 -4.84 -10.22
CA THR A 47 10.01 -6.17 -10.78
C THR A 47 9.77 -7.23 -9.70
N ARG A 48 10.56 -7.20 -8.61
CA ARG A 48 10.39 -8.10 -7.46
C ARG A 48 9.02 -7.92 -6.80
N ASP A 49 8.66 -6.69 -6.46
CA ASP A 49 7.40 -6.37 -5.79
C ASP A 49 6.19 -6.68 -6.69
N ARG A 50 6.29 -6.42 -8.01
CA ARG A 50 5.27 -6.85 -8.97
C ARG A 50 5.03 -8.35 -8.94
N LYS A 51 6.07 -9.16 -8.77
CA LYS A 51 5.92 -10.61 -8.64
C LYS A 51 5.11 -10.97 -7.39
N ILE A 52 5.45 -10.36 -6.25
CA ILE A 52 4.72 -10.54 -4.98
C ILE A 52 3.24 -10.17 -5.14
N ILE A 53 2.95 -9.04 -5.79
CA ILE A 53 1.58 -8.58 -6.02
C ILE A 53 0.81 -9.57 -6.91
N ARG A 54 1.43 -10.06 -7.99
CA ARG A 54 0.79 -10.99 -8.94
C ARG A 54 0.55 -12.38 -8.36
N GLU A 55 1.45 -12.84 -7.50
CA GLU A 55 1.38 -14.16 -6.86
C GLU A 55 0.54 -14.15 -5.57
N LEU A 56 0.05 -12.97 -5.15
CA LEU A 56 -0.62 -12.79 -3.86
C LEU A 56 0.25 -13.28 -2.69
N ALA A 57 1.56 -13.04 -2.78
CA ALA A 57 2.58 -13.65 -1.92
C ALA A 57 3.05 -12.72 -0.78
N TRP A 58 2.31 -11.65 -0.50
CA TRP A 58 2.53 -10.84 0.70
C TRP A 58 2.13 -11.62 1.96
N PRO A 59 2.67 -11.28 3.15
CA PRO A 59 2.30 -11.90 4.41
C PRO A 59 0.77 -11.87 4.61
N LYS A 60 0.16 -13.06 4.78
CA LYS A 60 -1.30 -13.20 4.97
C LYS A 60 -1.69 -13.35 6.43
N ASP A 61 -0.73 -13.68 7.28
CA ASP A 61 -0.96 -13.99 8.70
C ASP A 61 -0.28 -12.93 9.56
N ALA A 62 -1.11 -12.10 10.21
CA ALA A 62 -0.73 -11.24 11.32
C ALA A 62 -1.95 -10.82 12.16
#